data_AF-A0A382K7V4-F1
#
_entry.id   AF-A0A382K7V4-F1
#
_cell.length_a   1.000
_cell.length_b   1.000
_cell.length_c   1.000
_cell.angle_alpha   90.00
_cell.angle_beta   90.00
_cell.angle_gamma   90.00
#
_symmetry.space_group_name_H-M   'P 1'
#
loop_
_entity.id
_entity.type
_entity.pdbx_description
1 polymer ?
#
loop_
_entity_poly.entity_id
_entity_poly.type
_entity_poly.pdbx_seq_one_letter_code
_entity_poly.pdbx_strand_id
1 'polypeptide(L)'
;MKKKLHNQKNRSQLKAELAAEKFTRLTCSFYRYVNIDNPNSLRDELYKEWIELNVLGRVYIAEEGINAQISIPESKFDTFIVLLNK
;
A
#
# COMPACT_ATOMS: atom_id res chain seq x y z
N MET A 1 -12.66 16.92 -5.77
CA MET A 1 -11.72 16.50 -6.84
C MET A 1 -11.55 14.99 -6.77
N LYS A 2 -11.62 14.26 -7.89
CA LYS A 2 -11.42 12.79 -7.92
C LYS A 2 -9.97 12.48 -7.52
N LYS A 3 -9.74 11.69 -6.45
CA LYS A 3 -8.39 11.22 -6.10
C LYS A 3 -7.87 10.34 -7.25
N LYS A 4 -6.68 10.64 -7.77
CA LYS A 4 -6.00 9.82 -8.79
C LYS A 4 -5.47 8.56 -8.11
N LEU A 5 -6.04 7.40 -8.44
CA LEU A 5 -5.68 6.08 -7.90
C LEU A 5 -4.55 5.42 -8.70
N HIS A 6 -3.48 6.18 -8.98
CA HIS A 6 -2.29 5.71 -9.67
C HIS A 6 -1.06 6.53 -9.26
N ASN A 7 0.12 5.96 -9.51
CA ASN A 7 1.41 6.60 -9.24
C ASN A 7 1.57 7.91 -10.04
N GLN A 8 1.79 9.01 -9.34
CA GLN A 8 1.93 10.34 -9.97
C GLN A 8 3.37 10.82 -10.10
N LYS A 9 4.30 10.15 -9.40
CA LYS A 9 5.71 10.56 -9.30
C LYS A 9 6.57 9.60 -10.09
N ASN A 10 7.60 10.16 -10.73
CA ASN A 10 8.61 9.35 -11.39
C ASN A 10 9.61 8.76 -10.37
N ARG A 11 10.46 7.84 -10.84
CA ARG A 11 11.43 7.13 -10.00
C ARG A 11 12.40 8.06 -9.28
N SER A 12 12.86 9.14 -9.93
CA SER A 12 13.83 10.07 -9.33
C SER A 12 13.21 10.88 -8.20
N GLN A 13 11.96 11.35 -8.38
CA GLN A 13 11.20 12.03 -7.34
C GLN A 13 10.97 11.13 -6.13
N LEU A 14 10.52 9.89 -6.35
CA LEU A 14 10.28 8.93 -5.26
C LEU A 14 11.55 8.63 -4.46
N LYS A 15 12.71 8.50 -5.13
CA LYS A 15 13.99 8.30 -4.43
C LYS A 15 14.40 9.52 -3.61
N ALA A 16 14.22 10.71 -4.15
CA ALA A 16 14.56 11.95 -3.44
C ALA A 16 13.69 12.15 -2.20
N GLU A 17 12.39 11.87 -2.31
CA GLU A 17 11.46 11.94 -1.18
C GLU A 17 11.79 10.90 -0.11
N LEU A 18 12.01 9.64 -0.51
CA LEU A 18 12.40 8.58 0.42
C LEU A 18 13.70 8.92 1.18
N ALA A 19 14.68 9.53 0.51
CA ALA A 19 15.93 9.95 1.15
C ALA A 19 15.77 11.16 2.08
N ALA A 20 14.72 11.97 1.91
CA ALA A 20 14.43 13.14 2.73
C ALA A 20 13.61 12.82 3.98
N GLU A 21 13.09 11.59 4.11
CA GLU A 21 12.33 11.17 5.28
C GLU A 21 13.21 11.09 6.53
N LYS A 22 12.67 11.58 7.66
CA LYS A 22 13.35 11.60 8.96
C LYS A 22 12.81 10.52 9.92
N PHE A 23 12.11 9.53 9.38
CA PHE A 23 11.51 8.43 10.12
C PHE A 23 11.91 7.10 9.50
N THR A 24 11.84 6.04 10.30
CA THR A 24 12.08 4.67 9.89
C THR A 24 10.84 4.06 9.25
N ARG A 25 11.08 3.12 8.35
CA ARG A 25 10.04 2.33 7.69
C ARG A 25 10.27 0.85 7.97
N LEU A 26 9.18 0.11 8.09
CA LEU A 26 9.17 -1.34 8.13
C LEU A 26 8.84 -1.87 6.73
N THR A 27 9.63 -2.83 6.26
CA THR A 27 9.34 -3.57 5.03
C THR A 27 8.61 -4.85 5.38
N CYS A 28 7.46 -5.10 4.77
CA CYS A 28 6.74 -6.35 4.90
C CYS A 28 6.35 -6.91 3.53
N SER A 29 6.32 -8.23 3.47
CA SER A 29 5.85 -8.98 2.31
C SER A 29 4.84 -10.00 2.79
N PHE A 30 3.71 -10.13 2.09
CA PHE A 30 2.71 -11.12 2.43
C PHE A 30 1.94 -11.59 1.20
N TYR A 31 1.34 -12.76 1.33
CA TYR A 31 0.40 -13.31 0.37
C TYR A 31 -0.77 -13.91 1.14
N ARG A 32 -1.96 -13.87 0.54
CA ARG A 32 -3.14 -14.55 1.07
C ARG A 32 -3.99 -15.05 -0.09
N TYR A 33 -4.23 -16.36 -0.12
CA TYR A 33 -5.21 -16.96 -1.00
C TYR A 33 -6.59 -16.81 -0.37
N VAL A 34 -7.49 -16.13 -1.07
CA VAL A 34 -8.87 -15.89 -0.67
C VAL A 34 -9.65 -15.50 -1.91
N ASN A 35 -10.88 -16.00 -2.06
CA ASN A 35 -11.73 -15.59 -3.16
C ASN A 35 -12.13 -14.11 -2.99
N ILE A 36 -11.81 -13.29 -3.98
CA ILE A 36 -12.14 -11.86 -4.02
C ILE A 36 -13.10 -11.63 -5.18
N ASP A 37 -14.37 -11.36 -4.87
CA ASP A 37 -15.43 -11.22 -5.88
C ASP A 37 -15.20 -10.04 -6.84
N ASN A 38 -14.62 -8.94 -6.34
CA ASN A 38 -14.33 -7.75 -7.15
C ASN A 38 -12.95 -7.17 -6.83
N PRO A 39 -11.88 -7.70 -7.49
CA PRO A 39 -10.50 -7.26 -7.25
C PRO A 39 -10.29 -5.77 -7.47
N ASN A 40 -11.00 -5.17 -8.44
CA ASN A 40 -10.89 -3.75 -8.74
C ASN A 40 -11.44 -2.86 -7.62
N SER A 41 -12.57 -3.25 -7.02
CA SER A 41 -13.16 -2.53 -5.89
C SER A 41 -12.24 -2.59 -4.67
N LEU A 42 -11.74 -3.79 -4.33
CA LEU A 42 -10.79 -3.95 -3.23
C LEU A 42 -9.50 -3.17 -3.48
N ARG A 43 -8.99 -3.17 -4.71
CA ARG A 43 -7.81 -2.37 -5.08
C ARG A 43 -8.05 -0.89 -4.85
N ASP A 44 -9.20 -0.35 -5.27
CA ASP A 44 -9.51 1.07 -5.09
C ASP A 44 -9.68 1.45 -3.61
N GLU A 45 -10.21 0.56 -2.79
CA GLU A 45 -10.32 0.73 -1.33
C GLU A 45 -8.95 0.73 -0.66
N LEU A 46 -8.15 -0.34 -0.85
CA LEU A 46 -6.81 -0.45 -0.28
C LEU A 46 -5.91 0.70 -0.75
N TYR A 47 -6.01 1.13 -2.01
CA TYR A 47 -5.25 2.29 -2.49
C TYR A 47 -5.57 3.56 -1.69
N LYS A 48 -6.86 3.82 -1.41
CA LYS A 48 -7.28 5.00 -0.65
C LYS A 48 -6.86 4.93 0.81
N GLU A 49 -6.91 3.76 1.43
CA GLU A 49 -6.49 3.61 2.82
C GLU A 49 -4.96 3.71 2.95
N TRP A 50 -4.22 3.01 2.10
CA TRP A 50 -2.78 2.86 2.23
C TRP A 50 -2.01 4.11 1.79
N ILE A 51 -2.57 4.93 0.89
CA ILE A 51 -1.98 6.24 0.56
C ILE A 51 -2.03 7.20 1.76
N GLU A 52 -3.07 7.14 2.60
CA GLU A 52 -3.18 7.96 3.82
C GLU A 52 -2.18 7.51 4.90
N LEU A 53 -1.78 6.24 4.88
CA LEU A 53 -0.72 5.70 5.74
C LEU A 53 0.68 5.89 5.16
N ASN A 54 0.82 6.54 4.00
CA ASN A 54 2.09 6.71 3.29
C ASN A 54 2.81 5.37 3.01
N VAL A 55 2.04 4.33 2.67
CA VAL A 55 2.57 3.03 2.23
C VAL A 55 3.18 3.18 0.85
N LEU A 56 4.38 2.63 0.68
CA LEU A 56 5.06 2.50 -0.60
C LEU A 56 5.18 1.02 -0.97
N GLY A 57 5.23 0.69 -2.26
CA GLY A 57 5.51 -0.68 -2.70
C GLY A 57 4.66 -1.15 -3.87
N ARG A 58 4.55 -2.46 -4.01
CA ARG A 58 3.76 -3.14 -5.05
C ARG A 58 2.77 -4.10 -4.43
N VAL A 59 1.56 -4.08 -4.96
CA VAL A 59 0.42 -4.86 -4.48
C VAL A 59 -0.30 -5.39 -5.72
N TYR A 60 -0.47 -6.69 -5.77
CA TYR A 60 -1.15 -7.41 -6.82
C TYR A 60 -2.39 -8.06 -6.22
N ILE A 61 -3.55 -7.82 -6.84
CA ILE A 61 -4.84 -8.34 -6.39
C ILE A 61 -5.48 -9.04 -7.58
N ALA A 62 -5.91 -10.26 -7.37
CA ALA A 62 -6.61 -11.10 -8.34
C ALA A 62 -7.79 -11.78 -7.65
N GLU A 63 -8.63 -12.49 -8.41
CA GLU A 63 -9.77 -13.22 -7.85
C GLU A 63 -9.34 -14.28 -6.82
N GLU A 64 -8.14 -14.85 -6.99
CA GLU A 64 -7.58 -15.87 -6.09
C GLU A 64 -6.95 -15.32 -4.81
N GLY A 65 -6.73 -13.99 -4.71
CA GLY A 65 -6.14 -13.39 -3.54
C GLY A 65 -5.27 -12.16 -3.78
N ILE A 66 -4.31 -11.96 -2.87
CA ILE A 66 -3.45 -10.78 -2.81
C ILE A 66 -1.99 -11.17 -2.59
N ASN A 67 -1.08 -10.47 -3.25
CA ASN A 67 0.37 -10.52 -3.05
C ASN A 67 0.91 -9.09 -2.90
N ALA A 68 1.63 -8.81 -1.83
CA ALA A 68 2.14 -7.48 -1.54
C ALA A 68 3.60 -7.51 -1.07
N GLN A 69 4.38 -6.54 -1.56
CA GLN A 69 5.69 -6.17 -1.05
C GLN A 69 5.69 -4.65 -0.82
N ILE A 70 5.63 -4.25 0.45
CA ILE A 70 5.38 -2.87 0.83
C ILE A 70 6.34 -2.38 1.92
N SER A 71 6.38 -1.07 2.08
CA SER A 71 7.15 -0.34 3.08
C SER A 71 6.26 0.70 3.74
N ILE A 72 6.16 0.64 5.06
CA ILE A 72 5.20 1.40 5.86
C ILE A 72 6.00 2.22 6.89
N PRO A 73 5.68 3.50 7.15
CA PRO A 73 6.27 4.23 8.27
C PRO A 73 6.03 3.46 9.58
N GLU A 74 7.08 3.30 10.39
CA GLU A 74 7.00 2.47 11.61
C GLU A 74 5.87 2.92 12.55
N SER A 75 5.66 4.23 12.69
CA SER A 75 4.59 4.82 13.50
C SER A 75 3.16 4.57 12.99
N LYS A 76 3.00 4.02 11.78
CA LYS A 76 1.71 3.68 11.17
C LYS A 76 1.46 2.19 11.11
N PHE A 77 2.41 1.37 11.56
CA PHE A 77 2.34 -0.08 11.43
C PHE A 77 1.15 -0.69 12.17
N ASP A 78 0.89 -0.29 13.42
CA ASP A 78 -0.25 -0.83 14.18
C ASP A 78 -1.59 -0.47 13.53
N THR A 79 -1.73 0.76 13.03
CA THR A 79 -2.91 1.17 12.27
C THR A 79 -3.07 0.34 10.99
N PHE A 80 -1.97 0.07 10.29
CA PHE A 80 -1.98 -0.81 9.11
C PHE A 80 -2.47 -2.22 9.46
N ILE A 81 -2.00 -2.82 10.56
CA ILE A 81 -2.44 -4.15 10.99
C ILE A 81 -3.93 -4.19 11.34
N VAL A 82 -4.46 -3.14 11.97
CA VAL A 82 -5.90 -3.04 12.24
C VAL A 82 -6.71 -2.96 10.95
N LEU A 83 -6.28 -2.15 9.97
CA LEU A 83 -6.96 -2.05 8.67
C LEU A 83 -6.90 -3.37 7.89
N LEU A 84 -5.77 -4.08 7.93
CA LEU A 84 -5.56 -5.33 7.20
C LEU A 84 -6.44 -6.49 7.71
N ASN A 85 -6.82 -6.45 9.00
CA ASN A 85 -7.59 -7.51 9.66
C ASN A 85 -9.07 -7.16 9.86
N LYS A 86 -9.57 -6.11 9.20
CA LYS A 86 -11.01 -5.88 9.08
C LYS A 86 -11.67 -6.98 8.25
#